data_AF-A0A8T7FHR9-F1
#
_entry.id   AF-A0A8T7FHR9-F1
#
_cell.length_a   1.000
_cell.length_b   1.000
_cell.length_c   1.000
_cell.angle_alpha   90.00
_cell.angle_beta   90.00
_cell.angle_gamma   90.00
#
_symmetry.space_group_name_H-M   'P 1'
#
loop_
_entity.id
_entity.type
_entity.pdbx_description
1 polymer ?
#
loop_
_entity_poly.entity_id
_entity_poly.type
_entity_poly.pdbx_seq_one_letter_code
_entity_poly.pdbx_strand_id
1 'polypeptide(L)'
;MNSEKPMGKFWQTLRGWFLPGLGVKRWMLVTLAGITFLGVGLALLLLDFYRVEYANETFLTVLSYVSLRFLPRLLRVLIFGGIGLGVTAYGIWGLNRALLRPFMKPGRNVLDQVAEYNRRSRGPRIVAIGGGHGLATLLRGLKEHTRNLTAIVTVADDGGSSGRLRESFGILPPGDIRNCLAALSNDEAMLTQLFQYRFSGEPGLDGHSFGNLFISALSDITGSFEEAVAESGRVLSVSGRVLPSTLHDVKLVADIQLPHVTNEVRVEGESHIPEAAGRVRRVWLEPNDASAFPPALKAILNADLILVGPGSLYTSILPNLLVRDLLAAIRSSRAIKIFICNIATQTGETDEYSCHDHIRALEEHVGADLFDVALCNDNYTPTLPAGTEWVRADAHSAADSRVYCADLFDEEQPWRHDSAKLGQTLMNLFYERTGPLS
;
A
#
# COMPACT_ATOMS: atom_id res chain seq x y z
N MET A 1 -34.17 5.43 23.77
CA MET A 1 -34.28 5.63 22.30
C MET A 1 -34.43 7.13 22.03
N ASN A 2 -33.31 7.86 22.04
CA ASN A 2 -33.31 9.30 21.81
C ASN A 2 -33.44 9.56 20.30
N SER A 3 -34.57 10.14 19.89
CA SER A 3 -34.73 10.69 18.55
C SER A 3 -33.88 11.96 18.44
N GLU A 4 -32.63 11.80 18.00
CA GLU A 4 -31.85 12.95 17.56
C GLU A 4 -32.58 13.61 16.39
N LYS A 5 -33.09 14.83 16.65
CA LYS A 5 -33.81 15.64 15.67
C LYS A 5 -33.01 15.75 14.37
N PRO A 6 -33.64 15.63 13.18
CA PRO A 6 -32.96 15.68 11.88
C PRO A 6 -32.12 16.96 11.68
N MET A 7 -32.47 18.05 12.36
CA MET A 7 -31.72 19.31 12.36
C MET A 7 -30.32 19.17 12.99
N GLY A 8 -30.15 18.32 14.02
CA GLY A 8 -28.87 18.12 14.70
C GLY A 8 -27.83 17.42 13.80
N LYS A 9 -28.26 16.41 13.05
CA LYS A 9 -27.43 15.74 12.03
C LYS A 9 -26.99 16.69 10.93
N PHE A 10 -27.86 17.60 10.49
CA PHE A 10 -27.49 18.59 9.47
C PHE A 10 -26.36 19.51 9.95
N TRP A 11 -26.47 20.11 11.14
CA TRP A 11 -25.43 20.99 11.68
C TRP A 11 -24.12 20.27 12.03
N GLN A 12 -24.19 19.03 12.49
CA GLN A 12 -22.99 18.18 12.70
C GLN A 12 -22.31 17.84 11.38
N THR A 13 -23.08 17.48 10.35
CA THR A 13 -22.55 17.22 9.00
C THR A 13 -21.88 18.49 8.47
N LEU A 14 -22.55 19.64 8.57
CA LEU A 14 -22.03 20.94 8.10
C LEU A 14 -20.73 21.32 8.80
N ARG A 15 -20.63 21.15 10.14
CA ARG A 15 -19.37 21.35 10.88
C ARG A 15 -18.29 20.36 10.47
N GLY A 16 -18.64 19.12 10.15
CA GLY A 16 -17.70 18.11 9.69
C GLY A 16 -17.00 18.49 8.39
N TRP A 17 -17.67 19.18 7.46
CA TRP A 17 -17.03 19.73 6.25
C TRP A 17 -15.98 20.81 6.54
N PHE A 18 -16.00 21.43 7.72
CA PHE A 18 -15.00 22.40 8.19
C PHE A 18 -13.87 21.78 9.01
N LEU A 19 -13.79 20.45 9.14
CA LEU A 19 -12.65 19.79 9.78
C LEU A 19 -11.34 20.12 9.02
N PRO A 20 -10.23 20.38 9.73
CA PRO A 20 -8.92 20.55 9.11
C PRO A 20 -8.52 19.30 8.32
N GLY A 21 -7.91 19.46 7.14
CA GLY A 21 -7.38 18.34 6.35
C GLY A 21 -8.21 17.88 5.15
N LEU A 22 -9.51 18.24 5.06
CA LEU A 22 -10.39 17.83 3.95
C LEU A 22 -10.13 18.57 2.62
N GLY A 23 -9.39 19.70 2.64
CA GLY A 23 -9.08 20.49 1.44
C GLY A 23 -10.27 21.21 0.79
N VAL A 24 -11.49 21.08 1.34
CA VAL A 24 -12.71 21.71 0.80
C VAL A 24 -12.72 23.23 1.02
N LYS A 25 -12.12 23.73 2.11
CA LYS A 25 -12.13 25.15 2.50
C LYS A 25 -11.59 26.08 1.41
N ARG A 26 -10.45 25.74 0.80
CA ARG A 26 -9.83 26.54 -0.27
C ARG A 26 -10.75 26.65 -1.49
N TRP A 27 -11.39 25.55 -1.86
CA TRP A 27 -12.28 25.51 -3.02
C TRP A 27 -13.58 26.24 -2.74
N MET A 28 -14.12 26.12 -1.53
CA MET A 28 -15.30 26.89 -1.12
C MET A 28 -15.06 28.40 -1.18
N LEU A 29 -13.87 28.87 -0.75
CA LEU A 29 -13.47 30.26 -0.87
C LEU A 29 -13.31 30.70 -2.33
N VAL A 30 -12.71 29.87 -3.19
CA VAL A 30 -12.57 30.15 -4.63
C VAL A 30 -13.94 30.21 -5.30
N THR A 31 -14.85 29.28 -5.00
CA THR A 31 -16.21 29.30 -5.53
C THR A 31 -16.98 30.53 -5.06
N LEU A 32 -16.86 30.91 -3.78
CA LEU A 32 -17.49 32.11 -3.25
C LEU A 32 -16.95 33.38 -3.93
N ALA A 33 -15.62 33.47 -4.11
CA ALA A 33 -14.99 34.57 -4.83
C ALA A 33 -15.47 34.64 -6.29
N GLY A 34 -15.52 33.51 -6.99
CA GLY A 34 -16.01 33.43 -8.37
C GLY A 34 -17.47 33.86 -8.51
N ILE A 35 -18.36 33.38 -7.61
CA ILE A 35 -19.76 33.81 -7.58
C ILE A 35 -19.86 35.32 -7.30
N THR A 36 -19.00 35.85 -6.42
CA THR A 36 -18.97 37.29 -6.12
C THR A 36 -18.55 38.10 -7.34
N PHE A 37 -17.50 37.70 -8.05
CA PHE A 37 -17.07 38.38 -9.27
C PHE A 37 -18.12 38.31 -10.39
N LEU A 38 -18.78 37.16 -10.57
CA LEU A 38 -19.90 37.04 -11.50
C LEU A 38 -21.06 37.94 -11.11
N GLY A 39 -21.40 38.00 -9.82
CA GLY A 39 -22.42 38.89 -9.28
C GLY A 39 -22.10 40.37 -9.52
N VAL A 40 -20.85 40.78 -9.28
CA VAL A 40 -20.39 42.16 -9.54
C VAL A 40 -20.39 42.47 -11.03
N GLY A 41 -19.89 41.58 -11.88
CA GLY A 41 -19.90 41.77 -13.34
C GLY A 41 -21.31 41.89 -13.92
N LEU A 42 -22.23 41.03 -13.47
CA LEU A 42 -23.64 41.11 -13.85
C LEU A 42 -24.27 42.42 -13.35
N ALA A 43 -23.94 42.84 -12.13
CA ALA A 43 -24.44 44.09 -11.58
C ALA A 43 -23.97 45.30 -12.39
N LEU A 44 -22.70 45.34 -12.83
CA LEU A 44 -22.17 46.39 -13.69
C LEU A 44 -22.86 46.42 -15.06
N LEU A 45 -23.02 45.26 -15.71
CA LEU A 45 -23.76 45.15 -16.97
C LEU A 45 -25.21 45.66 -16.84
N LEU A 46 -25.91 45.25 -15.78
CA LEU A 46 -27.27 45.73 -15.50
C LEU A 46 -27.31 47.25 -15.27
N LEU A 47 -26.30 47.82 -14.62
CA LEU A 47 -26.19 49.26 -14.35
C LEU A 47 -25.96 50.05 -15.65
N ASP A 48 -25.15 49.52 -16.57
CA ASP A 48 -24.94 50.10 -17.89
C ASP A 48 -26.22 50.06 -18.73
N PHE A 49 -26.95 48.94 -18.73
CA PHE A 49 -28.27 48.87 -19.38
C PHE A 49 -29.29 49.86 -18.82
N TYR A 50 -29.20 50.18 -17.52
CA TYR A 50 -30.02 51.22 -16.90
C TYR A 50 -29.61 52.65 -17.28
N ARG A 51 -28.35 52.85 -17.70
CA ARG A 51 -27.78 54.17 -18.03
C ARG A 51 -27.85 54.51 -19.51
N VAL A 52 -27.89 53.52 -20.40
CA VAL A 52 -27.99 53.74 -21.84
C VAL A 52 -29.41 54.22 -22.20
N GLU A 53 -29.48 55.32 -22.92
CA GLU A 53 -30.68 56.11 -23.27
C GLU A 53 -31.67 55.40 -24.23
N TYR A 54 -31.48 54.10 -24.51
CA TYR A 54 -32.29 53.27 -25.42
C TYR A 54 -33.11 52.17 -24.71
N ALA A 55 -33.18 52.17 -23.36
CA ALA A 55 -33.93 51.17 -22.63
C ALA A 55 -35.45 51.37 -22.83
N ASN A 56 -36.09 50.44 -23.55
CA ASN A 56 -37.53 50.42 -23.83
C ASN A 56 -38.35 50.53 -22.52
N GLU A 57 -39.35 51.41 -22.42
CA GLU A 57 -40.08 51.68 -21.16
C GLU A 57 -40.71 50.41 -20.54
N THR A 58 -41.20 49.52 -21.40
CA THR A 58 -41.78 48.23 -21.02
C THR A 58 -40.74 47.35 -20.32
N PHE A 59 -39.50 47.38 -20.81
CA PHE A 59 -38.39 46.60 -20.25
C PHE A 59 -37.97 47.10 -18.87
N LEU A 60 -37.89 48.43 -18.69
CA LEU A 60 -37.61 49.04 -17.39
C LEU A 60 -38.68 48.73 -16.35
N THR A 61 -39.95 48.68 -16.76
CA THR A 61 -41.08 48.33 -15.90
C THR A 61 -40.97 46.88 -15.41
N VAL A 62 -40.74 45.93 -16.31
CA VAL A 62 -40.53 44.51 -15.96
C VAL A 62 -39.34 44.34 -15.02
N LEU A 63 -38.21 44.99 -15.33
CA LEU A 63 -36.99 44.93 -14.52
C LEU A 63 -37.21 45.49 -13.09
N SER A 64 -38.08 46.49 -12.95
CA SER A 64 -38.42 47.06 -11.64
C SER A 64 -39.19 46.09 -10.72
N TYR A 65 -40.10 45.30 -11.29
CA TYR A 65 -40.84 44.26 -10.57
C TYR A 65 -39.95 43.07 -10.23
N VAL A 66 -39.16 42.60 -11.20
CA VAL A 66 -38.22 41.49 -11.02
C VAL A 66 -37.15 41.82 -9.96
N SER A 67 -36.65 43.06 -9.92
CA SER A 67 -35.69 43.52 -8.91
C SER A 67 -36.33 43.92 -7.57
N LEU A 68 -37.65 43.74 -7.42
CA LEU A 68 -38.44 44.06 -6.23
C LEU A 68 -38.28 45.50 -5.74
N ARG A 69 -38.19 46.48 -6.67
CA ARG A 69 -37.81 47.86 -6.35
C ARG A 69 -38.72 48.55 -5.33
N PHE A 70 -39.97 48.09 -5.22
CA PHE A 70 -40.95 48.55 -4.24
C PHE A 70 -40.57 48.22 -2.78
N LEU A 71 -39.62 47.32 -2.54
CA LEU A 71 -39.12 46.96 -1.21
C LEU A 71 -37.89 47.79 -0.80
N PRO A 72 -37.71 48.03 0.52
CA PRO A 72 -36.49 48.63 1.07
C PRO A 72 -35.23 47.88 0.61
N ARG A 73 -34.14 48.62 0.37
CA ARG A 73 -32.88 48.06 -0.15
C ARG A 73 -32.35 46.90 0.71
N LEU A 74 -32.43 47.03 2.03
CA LEU A 74 -32.00 45.98 2.97
C LEU A 74 -32.79 44.68 2.77
N LEU A 75 -34.10 44.77 2.60
CA LEU A 75 -34.97 43.60 2.45
C LEU A 75 -34.68 42.87 1.13
N ARG A 76 -34.43 43.61 0.05
CA ARG A 76 -34.03 43.03 -1.24
C ARG A 76 -32.71 42.27 -1.16
N VAL A 77 -31.70 42.86 -0.51
CA VAL A 77 -30.40 42.21 -0.31
C VAL A 77 -30.55 40.91 0.48
N LEU A 78 -31.38 40.90 1.52
CA LEU A 78 -31.65 39.69 2.30
C LEU A 78 -32.40 38.62 1.50
N ILE A 79 -33.39 39.00 0.69
CA ILE A 79 -34.17 38.07 -0.15
C ILE A 79 -33.27 37.45 -1.22
N PHE A 80 -32.65 38.27 -2.07
CA PHE A 80 -31.81 37.75 -3.17
C PHE A 80 -30.54 37.08 -2.66
N GLY A 81 -29.91 37.63 -1.62
CA GLY A 81 -28.75 37.03 -0.98
C GLY A 81 -29.09 35.69 -0.31
N GLY A 82 -30.20 35.61 0.41
CA GLY A 82 -30.66 34.39 1.08
C GLY A 82 -31.06 33.29 0.09
N ILE A 83 -31.87 33.63 -0.92
CA ILE A 83 -32.25 32.67 -1.98
C ILE A 83 -31.02 32.22 -2.76
N GLY A 84 -30.13 33.15 -3.13
CA GLY A 84 -28.89 32.85 -3.83
C GLY A 84 -28.02 31.88 -3.04
N LEU A 85 -27.76 32.17 -1.76
CA LEU A 85 -27.02 31.27 -0.87
C LEU A 85 -27.69 29.89 -0.73
N GLY A 86 -29.02 29.85 -0.60
CA GLY A 86 -29.78 28.61 -0.50
C GLY A 86 -29.68 27.73 -1.74
N VAL A 87 -29.88 28.32 -2.93
CA VAL A 87 -29.78 27.61 -4.22
C VAL A 87 -28.35 27.14 -4.47
N THR A 88 -27.34 27.97 -4.20
CA THR A 88 -25.93 27.58 -4.31
C THR A 88 -25.60 26.43 -3.37
N ALA A 89 -26.03 26.49 -2.10
CA ALA A 89 -25.79 25.43 -1.13
C ALA A 89 -26.47 24.11 -1.55
N TYR A 90 -27.72 24.18 -2.03
CA TYR A 90 -28.44 23.02 -2.55
C TYR A 90 -27.77 22.43 -3.80
N GLY A 91 -27.31 23.28 -4.72
CA GLY A 91 -26.59 22.86 -5.93
C GLY A 91 -25.27 22.15 -5.60
N ILE A 92 -24.47 22.72 -4.69
CA ILE A 92 -23.23 22.11 -4.21
C ILE A 92 -23.52 20.76 -3.53
N TRP A 93 -24.56 20.69 -2.70
CA TRP A 93 -24.97 19.45 -2.04
C TRP A 93 -25.40 18.38 -3.05
N GLY A 94 -26.23 18.74 -4.03
CA GLY A 94 -26.69 17.84 -5.10
C GLY A 94 -25.53 17.32 -5.95
N LEU A 95 -24.59 18.18 -6.32
CA LEU A 95 -23.41 17.82 -7.11
C LEU A 95 -22.49 16.87 -6.34
N ASN A 96 -22.16 17.19 -5.09
CA ASN A 96 -21.34 16.31 -4.24
C ASN A 96 -22.00 14.94 -4.05
N ARG A 97 -23.32 14.92 -3.82
CA ARG A 97 -24.05 13.65 -3.66
C ARG A 97 -24.05 12.83 -4.95
N ALA A 98 -24.24 13.46 -6.11
CA ALA A 98 -24.25 12.76 -7.40
C ALA A 98 -22.87 12.14 -7.72
N LEU A 99 -21.79 12.89 -7.46
CA LEU A 99 -20.42 12.45 -7.78
C LEU A 99 -19.89 11.40 -6.80
N LEU A 100 -20.24 11.47 -5.51
CA LEU A 100 -19.70 10.55 -4.49
C LEU A 100 -20.50 9.26 -4.37
N ARG A 101 -21.78 9.23 -4.76
CA ARG A 101 -22.66 8.05 -4.61
C ARG A 101 -22.08 6.74 -5.21
N PRO A 102 -21.38 6.73 -6.35
CA PRO A 102 -20.79 5.52 -6.91
C PRO A 102 -19.60 4.96 -6.10
N PHE A 103 -18.94 5.79 -5.28
CA PHE A 103 -17.68 5.44 -4.60
C PHE A 103 -17.85 5.17 -3.09
N MET A 104 -19.08 5.20 -2.57
CA MET A 104 -19.33 5.09 -1.12
C MET A 104 -19.78 3.68 -0.73
N LYS A 105 -19.12 3.10 0.28
CA LYS A 105 -19.60 1.86 0.91
C LYS A 105 -20.89 2.13 1.71
N PRO A 106 -21.92 1.26 1.60
CA PRO A 106 -23.14 1.39 2.40
C PRO A 106 -22.82 1.39 3.90
N GLY A 107 -23.42 2.31 4.67
CA GLY A 107 -23.36 2.31 6.14
C GLY A 107 -22.24 3.14 6.80
N ARG A 108 -21.29 3.69 6.05
CA ARG A 108 -20.26 4.61 6.59
C ARG A 108 -20.51 6.07 6.20
N ASN A 109 -20.14 7.01 7.08
CA ASN A 109 -20.28 8.44 6.83
C ASN A 109 -19.31 8.88 5.72
N VAL A 110 -19.76 9.79 4.86
CA VAL A 110 -18.99 10.30 3.70
C VAL A 110 -17.76 11.07 4.17
N LEU A 111 -17.93 11.85 5.23
CA LEU A 111 -16.87 12.70 5.78
C LEU A 111 -15.71 11.86 6.33
N ASP A 112 -16.03 10.76 7.02
CA ASP A 112 -15.01 9.88 7.61
C ASP A 112 -14.20 9.19 6.52
N GLN A 113 -14.85 8.71 5.45
CA GLN A 113 -14.18 8.10 4.30
C GLN A 113 -13.26 9.08 3.56
N VAL A 114 -13.69 10.32 3.35
CA VAL A 114 -12.87 11.36 2.70
C VAL A 114 -11.71 11.80 3.61
N ALA A 115 -11.95 11.89 4.93
CA ALA A 115 -10.92 12.22 5.90
C ALA A 115 -9.86 11.10 6.00
N GLU A 116 -10.27 9.83 6.06
CA GLU A 116 -9.38 8.66 6.00
C GLU A 116 -8.58 8.63 4.70
N TYR A 117 -9.24 8.85 3.55
CA TYR A 117 -8.58 8.88 2.24
C TYR A 117 -7.48 9.96 2.19
N ASN A 118 -7.78 11.19 2.62
CA ASN A 118 -6.82 12.28 2.64
C ASN A 118 -5.68 12.01 3.64
N ARG A 119 -5.99 11.43 4.80
CA ARG A 119 -4.99 11.07 5.82
C ARG A 119 -4.01 10.03 5.28
N ARG A 120 -4.51 8.93 4.72
CA ARG A 120 -3.67 7.86 4.14
C ARG A 120 -2.87 8.35 2.93
N SER A 121 -3.42 9.27 2.14
CA SER A 121 -2.70 9.87 0.99
C SER A 121 -1.53 10.76 1.42
N ARG A 122 -1.58 11.32 2.64
CA ARG A 122 -0.50 12.08 3.28
C ARG A 122 0.34 11.24 4.24
N GLY A 123 0.12 9.92 4.28
CA GLY A 123 0.87 9.00 5.12
C GLY A 123 2.33 8.87 4.68
N PRO A 124 3.20 8.28 5.52
CA PRO A 124 4.62 8.11 5.19
C PRO A 124 4.80 7.24 3.96
N ARG A 125 5.90 7.46 3.25
CA ARG A 125 6.35 6.65 2.12
C ARG A 125 7.07 5.43 2.67
N ILE A 126 6.43 4.26 2.56
CA ILE A 126 6.97 3.02 3.11
C ILE A 126 7.37 2.11 1.95
N VAL A 127 8.61 1.63 2.00
CA VAL A 127 9.11 0.58 1.11
C VAL A 127 9.12 -0.73 1.89
N ALA A 128 8.48 -1.77 1.37
CA ALA A 128 8.50 -3.11 1.95
C ALA A 128 9.21 -4.06 0.98
N ILE A 129 10.20 -4.80 1.47
CA ILE A 129 11.08 -5.65 0.67
C ILE A 129 10.97 -7.10 1.15
N GLY A 130 10.71 -8.03 0.24
CA GLY A 130 10.61 -9.44 0.58
C GLY A 130 9.98 -10.27 -0.54
N GLY A 131 9.20 -11.26 -0.15
CA GLY A 131 8.53 -12.19 -1.05
C GLY A 131 7.43 -12.98 -0.34
N GLY A 132 6.74 -13.81 -1.11
CA GLY A 132 5.74 -14.74 -0.63
C GLY A 132 4.57 -14.14 0.15
N HIS A 133 4.05 -14.95 1.07
CA HIS A 133 2.85 -14.62 1.85
C HIS A 133 3.14 -13.65 3.00
N GLY A 134 4.35 -13.65 3.55
CA GLY A 134 4.74 -12.76 4.66
C GLY A 134 4.68 -11.29 4.25
N LEU A 135 5.26 -10.96 3.08
CA LEU A 135 5.17 -9.62 2.54
C LEU A 135 3.72 -9.23 2.22
N ALA A 136 2.92 -10.13 1.66
CA ALA A 136 1.50 -9.88 1.40
C ALA A 136 0.72 -9.55 2.68
N THR A 137 0.96 -10.28 3.78
CA THR A 137 0.38 -10.00 5.10
C THR A 137 0.79 -8.62 5.61
N LEU A 138 2.07 -8.26 5.50
CA LEU A 138 2.56 -6.94 5.88
C LEU A 138 1.85 -5.82 5.08
N LEU A 139 1.74 -5.97 3.76
CA LEU A 139 1.09 -4.99 2.89
C LEU A 139 -0.41 -4.81 3.22
N ARG A 140 -1.11 -5.91 3.56
CA ARG A 140 -2.51 -5.86 4.02
C ARG A 140 -2.68 -5.05 5.30
N GLY A 141 -1.73 -5.15 6.24
CA GLY A 141 -1.72 -4.32 7.44
C GLY A 141 -1.46 -2.84 7.13
N LEU A 142 -0.40 -2.57 6.36
CA LEU A 142 0.05 -1.22 6.09
C LEU A 142 -0.89 -0.39 5.20
N LYS A 143 -1.68 -1.02 4.31
CA LYS A 143 -2.63 -0.30 3.43
C LYS A 143 -3.74 0.43 4.20
N GLU A 144 -3.96 0.03 5.46
CA GLU A 144 -4.88 0.73 6.36
C GLU A 144 -4.31 2.04 6.93
N HIS A 145 -2.98 2.23 6.86
CA HIS A 145 -2.28 3.38 7.43
C HIS A 145 -1.77 4.37 6.38
N THR A 146 -1.35 3.92 5.20
CA THR A 146 -0.82 4.78 4.13
C THR A 146 -1.16 4.24 2.75
N ARG A 147 -1.31 5.14 1.76
CA ARG A 147 -1.40 4.77 0.33
C ARG A 147 -0.04 4.86 -0.38
N ASN A 148 0.98 5.36 0.31
CA ASN A 148 2.32 5.59 -0.25
C ASN A 148 3.20 4.36 -0.04
N LEU A 149 2.68 3.18 -0.40
CA LEU A 149 3.36 1.89 -0.28
C LEU A 149 4.09 1.54 -1.58
N THR A 150 5.32 1.05 -1.46
CA THR A 150 6.04 0.41 -2.55
C THR A 150 6.56 -0.94 -2.08
N ALA A 151 6.04 -2.02 -2.65
CA ALA A 151 6.55 -3.37 -2.45
C ALA A 151 7.67 -3.65 -3.47
N ILE A 152 8.81 -4.15 -3.01
CA ILE A 152 9.91 -4.64 -3.85
C ILE A 152 10.01 -6.14 -3.64
N VAL A 153 9.93 -6.89 -4.74
CA VAL A 153 9.90 -8.37 -4.69
C VAL A 153 11.00 -9.01 -5.51
N THR A 154 11.42 -10.19 -5.04
CA THR A 154 12.39 -11.02 -5.76
C THR A 154 11.75 -11.57 -7.05
N VAL A 155 12.57 -11.75 -8.07
CA VAL A 155 12.19 -12.44 -9.32
C VAL A 155 13.02 -13.71 -9.52
N ALA A 156 13.56 -14.27 -8.42
CA ALA A 156 14.35 -15.48 -8.44
C ALA A 156 13.53 -16.79 -8.33
N ASP A 157 12.23 -16.68 -8.03
CA ASP A 157 11.29 -17.81 -7.90
C ASP A 157 11.28 -18.69 -9.16
N ASP A 158 11.41 -19.99 -8.97
CA ASP A 158 11.31 -21.03 -9.99
C ASP A 158 10.34 -22.16 -9.61
N GLY A 159 9.54 -21.96 -8.57
CA GLY A 159 8.58 -22.93 -8.07
C GLY A 159 7.20 -22.87 -8.72
N GLY A 160 6.52 -24.02 -8.73
CA GLY A 160 5.09 -24.16 -9.00
C GLY A 160 4.61 -23.50 -10.31
N SER A 161 3.53 -22.71 -10.23
CA SER A 161 2.98 -22.04 -11.41
C SER A 161 3.90 -20.94 -11.96
N SER A 162 4.74 -20.32 -11.13
CA SER A 162 5.65 -19.26 -11.57
C SER A 162 6.79 -19.85 -12.41
N GLY A 163 7.43 -20.89 -11.88
CA GLY A 163 8.51 -21.63 -12.55
C GLY A 163 8.10 -22.18 -13.91
N ARG A 164 6.96 -22.88 -13.99
CA ARG A 164 6.47 -23.43 -15.27
C ARG A 164 6.26 -22.35 -16.33
N LEU A 165 5.77 -21.17 -15.94
CA LEU A 165 5.55 -20.06 -16.87
C LEU A 165 6.87 -19.40 -17.29
N ARG A 166 7.81 -19.26 -16.36
CA ARG A 166 9.17 -18.81 -16.64
C ARG A 166 9.86 -19.72 -17.66
N GLU A 167 9.79 -21.03 -17.48
CA GLU A 167 10.36 -22.02 -18.41
C GLU A 167 9.67 -22.01 -19.78
N SER A 168 8.34 -21.91 -19.81
CA SER A 168 7.56 -22.03 -21.05
C SER A 168 7.56 -20.75 -21.90
N PHE A 169 7.60 -19.58 -21.27
CA PHE A 169 7.43 -18.28 -21.95
C PHE A 169 8.64 -17.35 -21.82
N GLY A 170 9.67 -17.71 -21.06
CA GLY A 170 10.86 -16.88 -20.86
C GLY A 170 10.58 -15.56 -20.14
N ILE A 171 9.52 -15.51 -19.34
CA ILE A 171 9.12 -14.33 -18.56
C ILE A 171 9.64 -14.42 -17.12
N LEU A 172 9.77 -13.27 -16.46
CA LEU A 172 10.06 -13.23 -15.03
C LEU A 172 8.91 -13.87 -14.22
N PRO A 173 9.22 -14.55 -13.09
CA PRO A 173 8.21 -15.24 -12.29
C PRO A 173 7.19 -14.25 -11.68
N PRO A 174 5.89 -14.38 -11.99
CA PRO A 174 4.89 -13.40 -11.56
C PRO A 174 4.31 -13.65 -10.17
N GLY A 175 4.64 -14.78 -9.51
CA GLY A 175 3.92 -15.26 -8.30
C GLY A 175 3.93 -14.29 -7.13
N ASP A 176 5.11 -13.81 -6.73
CA ASP A 176 5.24 -12.89 -5.60
C ASP A 176 4.68 -11.50 -5.89
N ILE A 177 4.84 -11.03 -7.13
CA ILE A 177 4.19 -9.81 -7.61
C ILE A 177 2.68 -9.95 -7.52
N ARG A 178 2.13 -11.08 -7.98
CA ARG A 178 0.69 -11.37 -7.94
C ARG A 178 0.17 -11.29 -6.50
N ASN A 179 0.86 -11.92 -5.56
CA ASN A 179 0.47 -11.91 -4.14
C ASN A 179 0.47 -10.48 -3.56
N CYS A 180 1.47 -9.66 -3.90
CA CYS A 180 1.54 -8.28 -3.45
C CYS A 180 0.46 -7.40 -4.09
N LEU A 181 0.17 -7.58 -5.37
CA LEU A 181 -0.91 -6.88 -6.07
C LEU A 181 -2.27 -7.19 -5.44
N ALA A 182 -2.54 -8.46 -5.14
CA ALA A 182 -3.76 -8.88 -4.45
C ALA A 182 -3.82 -8.34 -3.01
N ALA A 183 -2.70 -8.31 -2.29
CA ALA A 183 -2.65 -7.76 -0.94
C ALA A 183 -2.97 -6.26 -0.89
N LEU A 184 -2.49 -5.49 -1.89
CA LEU A 184 -2.70 -4.05 -2.01
C LEU A 184 -4.04 -3.67 -2.66
N SER A 185 -4.77 -4.63 -3.24
CA SER A 185 -6.11 -4.40 -3.78
C SER A 185 -7.19 -4.52 -2.68
N ASN A 186 -8.44 -4.29 -3.08
CA ASN A 186 -9.59 -4.50 -2.19
C ASN A 186 -9.97 -5.99 -2.16
N ASP A 187 -9.86 -6.62 -0.99
CA ASP A 187 -10.09 -8.06 -0.81
C ASP A 187 -11.55 -8.47 -1.09
N GLU A 188 -12.51 -7.55 -0.92
CA GLU A 188 -13.95 -7.78 -1.19
C GLU A 188 -14.28 -7.81 -2.69
N ALA A 189 -13.36 -7.37 -3.56
CA ALA A 189 -13.63 -7.28 -4.99
C ALA A 189 -13.51 -8.66 -5.66
N MET A 190 -14.52 -9.04 -6.44
CA MET A 190 -14.54 -10.28 -7.23
C MET A 190 -13.27 -10.45 -8.09
N LEU A 191 -12.76 -9.34 -8.66
CA LEU A 191 -11.51 -9.36 -9.43
C LEU A 191 -10.31 -9.82 -8.60
N THR A 192 -10.19 -9.39 -7.34
CA THR A 192 -9.11 -9.83 -6.43
C THR A 192 -9.21 -11.33 -6.15
N GLN A 193 -10.42 -11.85 -5.96
CA GLN A 193 -10.66 -13.28 -5.75
C GLN A 193 -10.31 -14.10 -6.99
N LEU A 194 -10.72 -13.63 -8.18
CA LEU A 194 -10.36 -14.23 -9.45
C LEU A 194 -8.83 -14.20 -9.65
N PHE A 195 -8.17 -13.12 -9.28
CA PHE A 195 -6.72 -12.99 -9.39
C PHE A 195 -5.96 -14.03 -8.54
N GLN A 196 -6.51 -14.40 -7.39
CA GLN A 196 -5.98 -15.44 -6.51
C GLN A 196 -6.44 -16.86 -6.88
N TYR A 197 -7.36 -17.00 -7.84
CA TYR A 197 -7.87 -18.30 -8.25
C TYR A 197 -6.75 -19.20 -8.78
N ARG A 198 -6.78 -20.46 -8.35
CA ARG A 198 -5.90 -21.52 -8.81
C ARG A 198 -6.75 -22.59 -9.47
N PHE A 199 -6.41 -22.93 -10.71
CA PHE A 199 -7.09 -23.99 -11.45
C PHE A 199 -6.76 -25.35 -10.84
N SER A 200 -7.76 -26.24 -10.85
CA SER A 200 -7.65 -27.61 -10.37
C SER A 200 -8.40 -28.57 -11.30
N GLY A 201 -7.80 -29.70 -11.65
CA GLY A 201 -8.46 -30.84 -12.30
C GLY A 201 -8.45 -30.85 -13.83
N GLU A 202 -8.07 -29.77 -14.50
CA GLU A 202 -8.00 -29.70 -15.97
C GLU A 202 -6.56 -29.88 -16.48
N PRO A 203 -6.28 -30.88 -17.35
CA PRO A 203 -4.96 -31.08 -17.93
C PRO A 203 -4.44 -29.82 -18.63
N GLY A 204 -3.22 -29.39 -18.28
CA GLY A 204 -2.56 -28.20 -18.85
C GLY A 204 -2.82 -26.89 -18.08
N LEU A 205 -3.94 -26.76 -17.38
CA LEU A 205 -4.20 -25.63 -16.47
C LEU A 205 -4.00 -26.00 -15.00
N ASP A 206 -3.94 -27.29 -14.67
CA ASP A 206 -3.84 -27.76 -13.29
C ASP A 206 -2.68 -27.10 -12.52
N GLY A 207 -3.03 -26.54 -11.36
CA GLY A 207 -2.10 -25.82 -10.50
C GLY A 207 -1.68 -24.43 -10.98
N HIS A 208 -2.04 -23.97 -12.19
CA HIS A 208 -1.79 -22.60 -12.61
C HIS A 208 -2.67 -21.62 -11.82
N SER A 209 -2.13 -20.44 -11.56
CA SER A 209 -2.91 -19.32 -11.02
C SER A 209 -3.40 -18.42 -12.16
N PHE A 210 -4.68 -18.04 -12.11
CA PHE A 210 -5.24 -17.08 -13.06
C PHE A 210 -4.45 -15.76 -13.05
N GLY A 211 -4.11 -15.22 -11.89
CA GLY A 211 -3.31 -13.99 -11.80
C GLY A 211 -1.93 -14.12 -12.44
N ASN A 212 -1.29 -15.29 -12.33
CA ASN A 212 -0.01 -15.53 -13.00
C ASN A 212 -0.19 -15.53 -14.53
N LEU A 213 -1.21 -16.25 -15.03
CA LEU A 213 -1.53 -16.27 -16.47
C LEU A 213 -1.88 -14.88 -16.99
N PHE A 214 -2.63 -14.09 -16.21
CA PHE A 214 -2.99 -12.73 -16.54
C PHE A 214 -1.77 -11.81 -16.68
N ILE A 215 -0.86 -11.83 -15.70
CA ILE A 215 0.39 -11.03 -15.76
C ILE A 215 1.25 -11.50 -16.94
N SER A 216 1.32 -12.80 -17.19
CA SER A 216 2.07 -13.39 -18.30
C SER A 216 1.54 -12.92 -19.65
N ALA A 217 0.22 -12.99 -19.84
CA ALA A 217 -0.44 -12.53 -21.07
C ALA A 217 -0.27 -11.03 -21.28
N LEU A 218 -0.35 -10.22 -20.21
CA LEU A 218 -0.06 -8.79 -20.31
C LEU A 218 1.41 -8.52 -20.65
N SER A 219 2.35 -9.32 -20.14
CA SER A 219 3.77 -9.18 -20.46
C SER A 219 4.02 -9.48 -21.95
N ASP A 220 3.37 -10.50 -22.49
CA ASP A 220 3.43 -10.84 -23.92
C ASP A 220 2.81 -9.74 -24.81
N ILE A 221 1.65 -9.20 -24.42
CA ILE A 221 0.96 -8.13 -25.17
C ILE A 221 1.74 -6.81 -25.15
N THR A 222 2.28 -6.43 -24.00
CA THR A 222 3.01 -5.15 -23.83
C THR A 222 4.47 -5.26 -24.29
N GLY A 223 5.03 -6.47 -24.36
CA GLY A 223 6.46 -6.70 -24.57
C GLY A 223 7.33 -6.26 -23.39
N SER A 224 6.73 -5.97 -22.22
CA SER A 224 7.40 -5.41 -21.06
C SER A 224 6.79 -5.95 -19.76
N PHE A 225 7.62 -6.59 -18.95
CA PHE A 225 7.17 -7.14 -17.66
C PHE A 225 6.76 -6.02 -16.70
N GLU A 226 7.51 -4.92 -16.64
CA GLU A 226 7.19 -3.79 -15.78
C GLU A 226 5.89 -3.08 -16.18
N GLU A 227 5.60 -2.95 -17.48
CA GLU A 227 4.33 -2.41 -17.94
C GLU A 227 3.17 -3.34 -17.57
N ALA A 228 3.33 -4.65 -17.76
CA ALA A 228 2.34 -5.64 -17.38
C ALA A 228 1.99 -5.60 -15.88
N VAL A 229 2.99 -5.43 -15.02
CA VAL A 229 2.79 -5.28 -13.57
C VAL A 229 2.06 -3.97 -13.25
N ALA A 230 2.44 -2.87 -13.91
CA ALA A 230 1.80 -1.58 -13.72
C ALA A 230 0.34 -1.56 -14.19
N GLU A 231 0.02 -2.21 -15.32
CA GLU A 231 -1.36 -2.35 -15.81
C GLU A 231 -2.17 -3.29 -14.92
N SER A 232 -1.59 -4.40 -14.46
CA SER A 232 -2.24 -5.29 -13.49
C SER A 232 -2.63 -4.55 -12.20
N GLY A 233 -1.74 -3.69 -11.70
CA GLY A 233 -2.04 -2.83 -10.55
C GLY A 233 -3.19 -1.84 -10.80
N ARG A 234 -3.29 -1.29 -12.02
CA ARG A 234 -4.41 -0.40 -12.40
C ARG A 234 -5.73 -1.13 -12.47
N VAL A 235 -5.76 -2.31 -13.10
CA VAL A 235 -6.96 -3.16 -13.19
C VAL A 235 -7.47 -3.55 -11.80
N LEU A 236 -6.56 -3.86 -10.88
CA LEU A 236 -6.89 -4.21 -9.49
C LEU A 236 -7.10 -3.00 -8.57
N SER A 237 -6.88 -1.77 -9.06
CA SER A 237 -6.97 -0.53 -8.28
C SER A 237 -6.17 -0.56 -6.97
N VAL A 238 -4.91 -1.02 -7.06
CA VAL A 238 -4.05 -1.23 -5.88
C VAL A 238 -3.71 0.07 -5.14
N SER A 239 -3.61 -0.01 -3.81
CA SER A 239 -3.21 1.12 -2.94
C SER A 239 -1.70 1.15 -2.71
N GLY A 240 -0.94 1.42 -3.76
CA GLY A 240 0.52 1.46 -3.71
C GLY A 240 1.12 1.07 -5.05
N ARG A 241 2.36 0.57 -5.03
CA ARG A 241 3.06 0.04 -6.21
C ARG A 241 3.76 -1.27 -5.84
N VAL A 242 3.87 -2.16 -6.81
CA VAL A 242 4.67 -3.39 -6.72
C VAL A 242 5.72 -3.32 -7.81
N LEU A 243 6.98 -3.49 -7.42
CA LEU A 243 8.14 -3.39 -8.31
C LEU A 243 8.98 -4.65 -8.18
N PRO A 244 9.51 -5.21 -9.27
CA PRO A 244 10.52 -6.24 -9.18
C PRO A 244 11.85 -5.62 -8.68
N SER A 245 12.65 -6.42 -7.99
CA SER A 245 13.99 -6.06 -7.53
C SER A 245 14.95 -5.82 -8.70
N THR A 246 14.83 -6.65 -9.75
CA THR A 246 15.56 -6.54 -11.01
C THR A 246 14.66 -6.95 -12.17
N LEU A 247 14.99 -6.51 -13.38
CA LEU A 247 14.40 -7.01 -14.63
C LEU A 247 15.26 -8.09 -15.28
N HIS A 248 16.41 -8.43 -14.69
CA HIS A 248 17.26 -9.52 -15.17
C HIS A 248 16.68 -10.86 -14.72
N ASP A 249 16.78 -11.86 -15.59
CA ASP A 249 16.45 -13.23 -15.24
C ASP A 249 17.56 -13.80 -14.33
N VAL A 250 17.25 -13.94 -13.04
CA VAL A 250 18.21 -14.38 -12.01
C VAL A 250 17.76 -15.66 -11.35
N LYS A 251 18.71 -16.53 -11.02
CA LYS A 251 18.49 -17.76 -10.26
C LYS A 251 19.11 -17.62 -8.88
N LEU A 252 18.43 -18.15 -7.88
CA LEU A 252 18.99 -18.28 -6.55
C LEU A 252 19.85 -19.53 -6.47
N VAL A 253 21.04 -19.41 -5.89
CA VAL A 253 21.96 -20.52 -5.67
C VAL A 253 22.39 -20.51 -4.21
N ALA A 254 22.52 -21.70 -3.62
CA ALA A 254 22.93 -21.89 -2.24
C ALA A 254 24.06 -22.91 -2.10
N ASP A 255 24.95 -22.67 -1.13
CA ASP A 255 25.82 -23.71 -0.58
C ASP A 255 25.16 -24.28 0.67
N ILE A 256 24.92 -25.59 0.67
CA ILE A 256 24.20 -26.30 1.74
C ILE A 256 25.11 -27.32 2.38
N GLN A 257 25.17 -27.28 3.71
CA GLN A 257 25.86 -28.28 4.52
C GLN A 257 24.90 -29.42 4.87
N LEU A 258 25.04 -30.56 4.18
CA LEU A 258 24.25 -31.75 4.47
C LEU A 258 24.72 -32.46 5.74
N PRO A 259 23.82 -33.16 6.46
CA PRO A 259 24.21 -34.08 7.53
C PRO A 259 25.15 -35.16 6.99
N HIS A 260 26.24 -35.45 7.72
CA HIS A 260 27.20 -36.51 7.42
C HIS A 260 28.03 -36.37 6.12
N VAL A 261 28.00 -35.21 5.47
CA VAL A 261 28.88 -34.88 4.33
C VAL A 261 29.88 -33.82 4.75
N THR A 262 31.17 -34.00 4.46
CA THR A 262 32.22 -33.04 4.89
C THR A 262 32.26 -31.78 4.01
N ASN A 263 31.84 -31.89 2.75
CA ASN A 263 31.84 -30.80 1.79
C ASN A 263 30.45 -30.19 1.64
N GLU A 264 30.42 -28.91 1.29
CA GLU A 264 29.20 -28.19 0.94
C GLU A 264 28.68 -28.66 -0.43
N VAL A 265 27.36 -28.70 -0.57
CA VAL A 265 26.68 -29.04 -1.81
C VAL A 265 26.04 -27.79 -2.39
N ARG A 266 26.37 -27.48 -3.65
CA ARG A 266 25.75 -26.41 -4.41
C ARG A 266 24.37 -26.85 -4.88
N VAL A 267 23.34 -26.07 -4.55
CA VAL A 267 21.95 -26.26 -4.97
C VAL A 267 21.49 -25.03 -5.75
N GLU A 268 20.90 -25.27 -6.93
CA GLU A 268 20.40 -24.22 -7.81
C GLU A 268 18.87 -24.25 -7.86
N GLY A 269 18.28 -23.06 -7.81
CA GLY A 269 16.84 -22.88 -7.83
C GLY A 269 16.27 -22.64 -6.44
N GLU A 270 15.31 -21.73 -6.35
CA GLU A 270 14.68 -21.34 -5.10
C GLU A 270 13.89 -22.50 -4.50
N SER A 271 13.14 -23.24 -5.33
CA SER A 271 12.30 -24.34 -4.87
C SER A 271 13.09 -25.55 -4.37
N HIS A 272 14.32 -25.74 -4.83
CA HIS A 272 15.15 -26.91 -4.46
C HIS A 272 15.95 -26.69 -3.16
N ILE A 273 16.18 -25.44 -2.75
CA ILE A 273 17.00 -25.14 -1.56
C ILE A 273 16.40 -25.76 -0.28
N PRO A 274 15.09 -25.58 0.02
CA PRO A 274 14.51 -26.19 1.21
C PRO A 274 14.45 -27.73 1.16
N GLU A 275 14.42 -28.32 -0.05
CA GLU A 275 14.30 -29.78 -0.24
C GLU A 275 15.61 -30.53 0.08
N ALA A 276 16.75 -29.84 0.07
CA ALA A 276 18.05 -30.46 0.31
C ALA A 276 18.26 -30.95 1.76
N ALA A 277 17.36 -30.60 2.70
CA ALA A 277 17.37 -31.07 4.10
C ALA A 277 18.72 -30.89 4.83
N GLY A 278 19.41 -29.76 4.58
CA GLY A 278 20.68 -29.40 5.21
C GLY A 278 20.69 -27.95 5.68
N ARG A 279 21.78 -27.53 6.32
CA ARG A 279 21.93 -26.14 6.80
C ARG A 279 22.46 -25.26 5.68
N VAL A 280 21.71 -24.24 5.29
CA VAL A 280 22.16 -23.21 4.34
C VAL A 280 23.35 -22.45 4.94
N ARG A 281 24.46 -22.39 4.20
CA ARG A 281 25.67 -21.64 4.60
C ARG A 281 25.69 -20.25 4.01
N ARG A 282 25.39 -20.15 2.72
CA ARG A 282 25.28 -18.87 2.02
C ARG A 282 24.41 -19.00 0.78
N VAL A 283 23.86 -17.87 0.34
CA VAL A 283 23.12 -17.74 -0.92
C VAL A 283 23.66 -16.59 -1.77
N TRP A 284 23.53 -16.72 -3.09
CA TRP A 284 23.84 -15.66 -4.05
C TRP A 284 22.93 -15.76 -5.28
N LEU A 285 22.92 -14.69 -6.08
CA LEU A 285 22.22 -14.65 -7.36
C LEU A 285 23.16 -15.02 -8.51
N GLU A 286 22.66 -15.77 -9.48
CA GLU A 286 23.31 -15.99 -10.77
C GLU A 286 22.39 -15.54 -11.92
N PRO A 287 22.80 -14.59 -12.78
CA PRO A 287 24.09 -13.89 -12.76
C PRO A 287 24.22 -12.92 -11.55
N ASN A 288 25.46 -12.71 -11.09
CA ASN A 288 25.75 -11.97 -9.84
C ASN A 288 25.94 -10.45 -10.02
N ASP A 289 25.73 -9.95 -11.23
CA ASP A 289 25.84 -8.56 -11.68
C ASP A 289 24.50 -7.97 -12.13
N ALA A 290 23.38 -8.66 -11.82
CA ALA A 290 22.04 -8.17 -12.09
C ALA A 290 21.82 -6.77 -11.50
N SER A 291 21.54 -5.80 -12.36
CA SER A 291 21.28 -4.41 -11.94
C SER A 291 19.88 -4.28 -11.33
N ALA A 292 19.71 -3.39 -10.36
CA ALA A 292 18.39 -3.14 -9.79
C ALA A 292 17.46 -2.43 -10.78
N PHE A 293 16.16 -2.65 -10.61
CA PHE A 293 15.16 -1.89 -11.35
C PHE A 293 15.17 -0.40 -10.90
N PRO A 294 15.45 0.58 -11.78
CA PRO A 294 15.66 1.97 -11.34
C PRO A 294 14.50 2.61 -10.54
N PRO A 295 13.21 2.34 -10.83
CA PRO A 295 12.10 2.80 -9.99
C PRO A 295 12.15 2.27 -8.55
N ALA A 296 12.71 1.07 -8.32
CA ALA A 296 12.89 0.51 -6.99
C ALA A 296 13.94 1.30 -6.20
N LEU A 297 15.08 1.65 -6.83
CA LEU A 297 16.10 2.52 -6.24
C LEU A 297 15.52 3.88 -5.87
N LYS A 298 14.75 4.49 -6.77
CA LYS A 298 14.08 5.77 -6.52
C LYS A 298 13.10 5.67 -5.34
N ALA A 299 12.39 4.56 -5.19
CA ALA A 299 11.49 4.36 -4.07
C ALA A 299 12.24 4.27 -2.73
N ILE A 300 13.34 3.50 -2.68
CA ILE A 300 14.19 3.33 -1.50
C ILE A 300 14.79 4.68 -1.03
N LEU A 301 15.33 5.46 -1.97
CA LEU A 301 15.97 6.74 -1.64
C LEU A 301 14.97 7.82 -1.20
N ASN A 302 13.69 7.68 -1.58
CA ASN A 302 12.61 8.58 -1.17
C ASN A 302 11.77 8.03 -0.02
N ALA A 303 12.12 6.88 0.55
CA ALA A 303 11.36 6.28 1.63
C ALA A 303 11.54 7.07 2.93
N ASP A 304 10.49 7.10 3.74
CA ASP A 304 10.57 7.54 5.13
C ASP A 304 10.80 6.33 6.06
N LEU A 305 10.35 5.15 5.64
CA LEU A 305 10.51 3.86 6.33
C LEU A 305 10.80 2.74 5.32
N ILE A 306 11.81 1.91 5.60
CA ILE A 306 12.14 0.70 4.84
C ILE A 306 11.92 -0.50 5.75
N LEU A 307 11.09 -1.44 5.29
CA LEU A 307 10.74 -2.67 5.99
C LEU A 307 11.29 -3.84 5.18
N VAL A 308 11.97 -4.76 5.85
CA VAL A 308 12.53 -5.96 5.23
C VAL A 308 11.97 -7.19 5.92
N GLY A 309 11.36 -8.08 5.15
CA GLY A 309 10.54 -9.16 5.68
C GLY A 309 9.11 -8.71 6.04
N PRO A 310 8.31 -9.55 6.69
CA PRO A 310 8.63 -10.95 7.01
C PRO A 310 8.61 -11.83 5.75
N GLY A 311 9.27 -12.98 5.82
CA GLY A 311 9.40 -13.90 4.70
C GLY A 311 10.58 -14.85 4.87
N SER A 312 10.61 -15.89 4.06
CA SER A 312 11.70 -16.89 4.06
C SER A 312 13.05 -16.20 3.91
N LEU A 313 13.97 -16.48 4.84
CA LEU A 313 15.19 -15.71 5.00
C LEU A 313 16.07 -15.78 3.76
N TYR A 314 16.32 -17.00 3.27
CA TYR A 314 17.25 -17.28 2.19
C TYR A 314 16.61 -17.15 0.81
N THR A 315 15.31 -17.38 0.70
CA THR A 315 14.57 -17.49 -0.57
C THR A 315 13.68 -16.28 -0.88
N SER A 316 13.31 -15.47 0.11
CA SER A 316 12.47 -14.27 -0.08
C SER A 316 13.17 -12.96 0.32
N ILE A 317 13.89 -12.94 1.44
CA ILE A 317 14.51 -11.72 1.95
C ILE A 317 15.88 -11.47 1.30
N LEU A 318 16.83 -12.38 1.51
CA LEU A 318 18.19 -12.24 1.00
C LEU A 318 18.28 -12.04 -0.52
N PRO A 319 17.48 -12.70 -1.38
CA PRO A 319 17.58 -12.52 -2.82
C PRO A 319 17.33 -11.07 -3.27
N ASN A 320 16.44 -10.34 -2.58
CA ASN A 320 16.26 -8.91 -2.83
C ASN A 320 17.50 -8.09 -2.41
N LEU A 321 18.07 -8.40 -1.24
CA LEU A 321 19.20 -7.66 -0.69
C LEU A 321 20.53 -7.99 -1.39
N LEU A 322 20.62 -9.10 -2.11
CA LEU A 322 21.80 -9.50 -2.87
C LEU A 322 21.93 -8.74 -4.20
N VAL A 323 20.88 -8.03 -4.64
CA VAL A 323 20.98 -7.07 -5.75
C VAL A 323 21.79 -5.87 -5.27
N ARG A 324 23.04 -5.76 -5.74
CA ARG A 324 24.05 -4.82 -5.22
C ARG A 324 23.57 -3.37 -5.17
N ASP A 325 22.89 -2.91 -6.22
CA ASP A 325 22.38 -1.54 -6.30
C ASP A 325 21.28 -1.29 -5.26
N LEU A 326 20.40 -2.27 -4.99
CA LEU A 326 19.37 -2.15 -3.94
C LEU A 326 20.02 -2.05 -2.56
N LEU A 327 20.99 -2.92 -2.27
CA LEU A 327 21.70 -2.87 -0.99
C LEU A 327 22.41 -1.52 -0.79
N ALA A 328 23.09 -1.01 -1.81
CA ALA A 328 23.75 0.29 -1.78
C ALA A 328 22.74 1.44 -1.54
N ALA A 329 21.57 1.38 -2.18
CA ALA A 329 20.50 2.36 -1.98
C ALA A 329 19.91 2.30 -0.56
N ILE A 330 19.68 1.10 -0.01
CA ILE A 330 19.17 0.93 1.37
C ILE A 330 20.17 1.51 2.36
N ARG A 331 21.47 1.20 2.22
CA ARG A 331 22.54 1.76 3.06
C ARG A 331 22.61 3.28 3.00
N SER A 332 22.44 3.85 1.80
CA SER A 332 22.50 5.30 1.58
C SER A 332 21.23 6.04 2.02
N SER A 333 20.12 5.33 2.18
CA SER A 333 18.84 5.93 2.55
C SER A 333 18.85 6.45 3.98
N ARG A 334 18.15 7.56 4.22
CA ARG A 334 17.93 8.14 5.55
C ARG A 334 16.67 7.59 6.23
N ALA A 335 15.91 6.75 5.53
CA ALA A 335 14.76 6.07 6.10
C ALA A 335 15.17 5.23 7.31
N ILE A 336 14.25 5.10 8.27
CA ILE A 336 14.37 4.08 9.32
C ILE A 336 14.30 2.72 8.64
N LYS A 337 15.22 1.80 8.95
CA LYS A 337 15.23 0.43 8.42
C LYS A 337 14.84 -0.55 9.53
N ILE A 338 13.77 -1.30 9.30
CA ILE A 338 13.28 -2.31 10.24
C ILE A 338 13.32 -3.68 9.56
N PHE A 339 14.05 -4.61 10.16
CA PHE A 339 13.93 -6.03 9.85
C PHE A 339 12.77 -6.63 10.64
N ILE A 340 11.90 -7.39 9.98
CA ILE A 340 10.78 -8.08 10.59
C ILE A 340 11.11 -9.57 10.63
N CYS A 341 11.43 -10.05 11.83
CA CYS A 341 11.81 -11.44 12.05
C CYS A 341 10.62 -12.38 11.84
N ASN A 342 10.88 -13.57 11.30
CA ASN A 342 9.85 -14.60 11.18
C ASN A 342 9.37 -15.04 12.57
N ILE A 343 8.11 -15.47 12.65
CA ILE A 343 7.50 -15.97 13.89
C ILE A 343 7.90 -17.42 14.16
N ALA A 344 8.01 -18.20 13.10
CA ALA A 344 8.32 -19.61 13.15
C ALA A 344 9.48 -19.95 12.22
N THR A 345 10.21 -21.01 12.58
CA THR A 345 11.28 -21.58 11.77
C THR A 345 10.68 -22.21 10.52
N GLN A 346 11.50 -22.28 9.47
CA GLN A 346 11.13 -22.91 8.21
C GLN A 346 12.06 -24.08 7.92
N THR A 347 11.46 -25.26 7.75
CA THR A 347 12.17 -26.51 7.46
C THR A 347 13.02 -26.38 6.21
N GLY A 348 14.29 -26.79 6.32
CA GLY A 348 15.27 -26.74 5.23
C GLY A 348 15.91 -25.36 5.01
N GLU A 349 15.49 -24.32 5.73
CA GLU A 349 16.09 -22.99 5.65
C GLU A 349 16.63 -22.51 7.00
N THR A 350 15.78 -22.49 8.02
CA THR A 350 16.03 -21.81 9.31
C THR A 350 15.71 -22.71 10.50
N ASP A 351 15.91 -24.01 10.34
CA ASP A 351 15.76 -24.99 11.43
C ASP A 351 16.59 -24.56 12.66
N GLU A 352 15.95 -24.56 13.83
CA GLU A 352 16.53 -24.16 15.11
C GLU A 352 16.98 -22.70 15.23
N TYR A 353 16.64 -21.81 14.28
CA TYR A 353 17.08 -20.42 14.33
C TYR A 353 16.36 -19.62 15.42
N SER A 354 17.13 -18.91 16.23
CA SER A 354 16.65 -17.80 17.06
C SER A 354 16.47 -16.51 16.23
N CYS A 355 15.89 -15.47 16.84
CA CYS A 355 15.87 -14.14 16.24
C CYS A 355 17.29 -13.60 16.00
N HIS A 356 18.23 -13.87 16.92
CA HIS A 356 19.62 -13.48 16.77
C HIS A 356 20.28 -14.21 15.59
N ASP A 357 19.98 -15.49 15.36
CA ASP A 357 20.53 -16.22 14.21
C ASP A 357 20.04 -15.65 12.86
N HIS A 358 18.80 -15.18 12.78
CA HIS A 358 18.29 -14.48 11.60
C HIS A 358 19.07 -13.18 11.34
N ILE A 359 19.27 -12.38 12.38
CA ILE A 359 20.04 -11.12 12.29
C ILE A 359 21.48 -11.43 11.86
N ARG A 360 22.13 -12.42 12.49
CA ARG A 360 23.50 -12.83 12.16
C ARG A 360 23.61 -13.28 10.71
N ALA A 361 22.70 -14.14 10.25
CA ALA A 361 22.69 -14.61 8.87
C ALA A 361 22.51 -13.45 7.87
N LEU A 362 21.65 -12.46 8.16
CA LEU A 362 21.58 -11.24 7.35
C LEU A 362 22.91 -10.49 7.34
N GLU A 363 23.48 -10.19 8.51
CA GLU A 363 24.73 -9.44 8.62
C GLU A 363 25.91 -10.14 7.93
N GLU A 364 25.97 -11.47 7.95
CA GLU A 364 26.96 -12.27 7.23
C GLU A 364 26.88 -12.10 5.70
N HIS A 365 25.68 -11.85 5.15
CA HIS A 365 25.47 -11.70 3.70
C HIS A 365 25.57 -10.26 3.22
N VAL A 366 24.97 -9.33 3.97
CA VAL A 366 24.79 -7.94 3.53
C VAL A 366 25.67 -6.96 4.28
N GLY A 367 26.41 -7.41 5.29
CA GLY A 367 27.23 -6.63 6.20
C GLY A 367 26.44 -6.09 7.41
N ALA A 368 27.16 -5.73 8.47
CA ALA A 368 26.59 -5.18 9.70
C ALA A 368 25.88 -3.83 9.51
N ASP A 369 25.09 -3.46 10.53
CA ASP A 369 24.45 -2.14 10.72
C ASP A 369 23.54 -1.70 9.56
N LEU A 370 22.89 -2.64 8.88
CA LEU A 370 21.88 -2.32 7.87
C LEU A 370 20.55 -1.89 8.49
N PHE A 371 20.19 -2.45 9.64
CA PHE A 371 18.89 -2.26 10.28
C PHE A 371 19.01 -1.45 11.57
N ASP A 372 18.11 -0.47 11.73
CA ASP A 372 17.99 0.34 12.96
C ASP A 372 17.19 -0.39 14.04
N VAL A 373 16.30 -1.31 13.62
CA VAL A 373 15.42 -2.10 14.49
C VAL A 373 15.26 -3.51 13.92
N ALA A 374 15.24 -4.51 14.79
CA ALA A 374 14.78 -5.86 14.49
C ALA A 374 13.51 -6.15 15.29
N LEU A 375 12.37 -6.26 14.59
CA LEU A 375 11.07 -6.55 15.19
C LEU A 375 10.90 -8.07 15.35
N CYS A 376 10.60 -8.52 16.57
CA CYS A 376 10.41 -9.94 16.91
C CYS A 376 9.11 -10.16 17.69
N ASN A 377 8.52 -11.35 17.55
CA ASN A 377 7.38 -11.77 18.36
C ASN A 377 7.82 -12.20 19.76
N ASP A 378 7.11 -11.77 20.81
CA ASP A 378 7.35 -12.17 22.21
C ASP A 378 6.24 -13.01 22.83
N ASN A 379 5.12 -13.20 22.13
CA ASN A 379 4.02 -14.00 22.61
C ASN A 379 4.08 -15.42 22.03
N TYR A 380 4.44 -16.38 22.89
CA TYR A 380 4.59 -17.80 22.52
C TYR A 380 3.50 -18.67 23.16
N THR A 381 2.38 -18.07 23.57
CA THR A 381 1.29 -18.76 24.29
C THR A 381 0.59 -19.84 23.46
N PRO A 382 0.33 -19.64 22.15
CA PRO A 382 -0.32 -20.66 21.33
C PRO A 382 0.56 -21.89 21.08
N THR A 383 -0.08 -23.02 20.82
CA THR A 383 0.61 -24.24 20.35
C THR A 383 0.78 -24.19 18.84
N LEU A 384 2.00 -24.40 18.35
CA LEU A 384 2.28 -24.50 16.92
C LEU A 384 1.95 -25.89 16.37
N PRO A 385 1.66 -26.00 15.05
CA PRO A 385 1.57 -27.29 14.37
C PRO A 385 2.84 -28.13 14.52
N ALA A 386 2.71 -29.45 14.41
CA ALA A 386 3.85 -30.35 14.44
C ALA A 386 4.84 -30.04 13.31
N GLY A 387 6.14 -30.00 13.63
CA GLY A 387 7.21 -29.68 12.67
C GLY A 387 7.47 -28.18 12.50
N THR A 388 6.85 -27.32 13.31
CA THR A 388 7.08 -25.87 13.30
C THR A 388 7.52 -25.41 14.69
N GLU A 389 8.61 -24.66 14.77
CA GLU A 389 9.14 -24.16 16.03
C GLU A 389 9.09 -22.64 16.09
N TRP A 390 8.98 -22.09 17.30
CA TRP A 390 9.00 -20.64 17.50
C TRP A 390 10.40 -20.09 17.24
N VAL A 391 10.49 -19.02 16.46
CA VAL A 391 11.69 -18.17 16.46
C VAL A 391 11.63 -17.30 17.70
N ARG A 392 12.48 -17.60 18.68
CA ARG A 392 12.48 -16.92 19.98
C ARG A 392 13.47 -15.77 20.00
N ALA A 393 13.11 -14.70 20.71
CA ALA A 393 14.06 -13.71 21.18
C ALA A 393 14.89 -14.34 22.32
N ASP A 394 16.07 -14.83 21.97
CA ASP A 394 16.99 -15.49 22.90
C ASP A 394 17.75 -14.45 23.76
N ALA A 395 18.63 -14.92 24.66
CA ALA A 395 19.42 -14.03 25.51
C ALA A 395 20.31 -13.05 24.71
N HIS A 396 20.80 -13.46 23.54
CA HIS A 396 21.57 -12.59 22.66
C HIS A 396 20.69 -11.51 22.02
N SER A 397 19.48 -11.87 21.60
CA SER A 397 18.48 -10.91 21.09
C SER A 397 18.09 -9.90 22.17
N ALA A 398 17.91 -10.35 23.41
CA ALA A 398 17.57 -9.46 24.53
C ALA A 398 18.72 -8.49 24.90
N ALA A 399 19.97 -8.85 24.60
CA ALA A 399 21.13 -7.97 24.80
C ALA A 399 21.34 -6.97 23.65
N ASP A 400 20.75 -7.22 22.48
CA ASP A 400 20.82 -6.32 21.33
C ASP A 400 19.79 -5.19 21.46
N SER A 401 20.30 -3.98 21.70
CA SER A 401 19.46 -2.76 21.84
C SER A 401 18.59 -2.43 20.62
N ARG A 402 18.84 -3.07 19.46
CA ARG A 402 18.03 -2.91 18.24
C ARG A 402 16.80 -3.80 18.24
N VAL A 403 16.75 -4.86 19.06
CA VAL A 403 15.63 -5.79 19.07
C VAL A 403 14.44 -5.18 19.80
N TYR A 404 13.30 -5.17 19.12
CA TYR A 404 12.02 -4.74 19.67
C TYR A 404 11.04 -5.90 19.62
N CYS A 405 10.39 -6.14 20.76
CA CYS A 405 9.49 -7.27 20.97
C CYS A 405 8.03 -6.82 21.10
N ALA A 406 7.11 -7.54 20.47
CA ALA A 406 5.67 -7.32 20.57
C ALA A 406 4.87 -8.60 20.28
N ASP A 407 3.58 -8.58 20.63
CA ASP A 407 2.64 -9.62 20.21
C ASP A 407 2.27 -9.44 18.74
N LEU A 408 2.69 -10.39 17.90
CA LEU A 408 2.60 -10.27 16.45
C LEU A 408 1.92 -11.46 15.76
N PHE A 409 1.61 -12.54 16.48
CA PHE A 409 1.04 -13.73 15.86
C PHE A 409 -0.46 -13.58 15.52
N ASP A 410 -0.87 -14.30 14.48
CA ASP A 410 -2.25 -14.44 14.02
C ASP A 410 -3.00 -15.53 14.80
N GLU A 411 -4.20 -15.23 15.31
CA GLU A 411 -4.95 -16.15 16.16
C GLU A 411 -5.41 -17.42 15.43
N GLU A 412 -5.67 -17.34 14.12
CA GLU A 412 -6.08 -18.50 13.31
C GLU A 412 -4.86 -19.29 12.80
N GLN A 413 -3.76 -18.59 12.51
CA GLN A 413 -2.51 -19.17 12.02
C GLN A 413 -1.31 -18.70 12.87
N PRO A 414 -1.10 -19.27 14.08
CA PRO A 414 -0.11 -18.76 15.03
C PRO A 414 1.35 -18.76 14.57
N TRP A 415 1.67 -19.51 13.50
CA TRP A 415 2.99 -19.49 12.86
C TRP A 415 3.18 -18.30 11.89
N ARG A 416 2.19 -17.42 11.75
CA ARG A 416 2.19 -16.25 10.86
C ARG A 416 1.87 -14.98 11.62
N HIS A 417 2.28 -13.87 11.02
CA HIS A 417 1.97 -12.55 11.55
C HIS A 417 0.48 -12.21 11.37
N ASP A 418 -0.11 -11.59 12.38
CA ASP A 418 -1.38 -10.87 12.22
C ASP A 418 -1.12 -9.55 11.47
N SER A 419 -1.83 -9.34 10.38
CA SER A 419 -1.63 -8.15 9.54
C SER A 419 -1.91 -6.84 10.26
N ALA A 420 -2.94 -6.78 11.12
CA ALA A 420 -3.35 -5.58 11.83
C ALA A 420 -2.40 -5.26 12.99
N LYS A 421 -2.03 -6.26 13.80
CA LYS A 421 -1.03 -6.10 14.88
C LYS A 421 0.31 -5.65 14.32
N LEU A 422 0.77 -6.29 13.23
CA LEU A 422 2.04 -5.95 12.58
C LEU A 422 2.02 -4.52 12.02
N GLY A 423 0.98 -4.16 11.26
CA GLY A 423 0.83 -2.82 10.71
C GLY A 423 0.80 -1.74 11.80
N GLN A 424 0.01 -1.94 12.84
CA GLN A 424 -0.10 -0.99 13.95
C GLN A 424 1.22 -0.83 14.71
N THR A 425 1.91 -1.94 15.00
CA THR A 425 3.19 -1.91 15.74
C THR A 425 4.26 -1.16 14.95
N LEU A 426 4.38 -1.41 13.65
CA LEU A 426 5.35 -0.71 12.79
C LEU A 426 5.06 0.79 12.69
N MET A 427 3.79 1.17 12.60
CA MET A 427 3.41 2.59 12.57
C MET A 427 3.68 3.27 13.91
N ASN A 428 3.44 2.61 15.04
CA ASN A 428 3.79 3.13 16.36
C ASN A 428 5.31 3.35 16.47
N LEU A 429 6.12 2.35 16.11
CA LEU A 429 7.58 2.45 16.11
C LEU A 429 8.09 3.60 15.22
N PHE A 430 7.47 3.77 14.05
CA PHE A 430 7.80 4.88 13.16
C PHE A 430 7.52 6.23 13.82
N TYR A 431 6.31 6.45 14.36
CA TYR A 431 5.93 7.72 14.96
C TYR A 431 6.66 8.03 16.28
N GLU A 432 7.02 7.01 17.06
CA GLU A 432 7.85 7.18 18.26
C GLU A 432 9.23 7.72 17.92
N ARG A 433 9.80 7.29 16.79
CA ARG A 433 11.15 7.71 16.36
C ARG A 433 11.17 9.01 15.56
N THR A 434 10.10 9.36 14.85
CA THR A 434 10.03 10.60 14.05
C THR A 434 9.28 11.75 14.72
N GLY A 435 8.52 11.47 15.79
CA GLY A 435 7.48 12.38 16.30
C GLY A 435 6.24 12.41 15.40
N PRO A 436 5.11 12.98 15.86
CA PRO A 436 3.92 13.14 15.04
C PRO A 436 4.21 14.06 13.86
N LEU A 437 3.90 13.60 12.64
CA LEU A 437 3.93 14.44 11.43
C LEU A 437 2.92 15.59 11.63
N SER A 438 3.42 16.81 11.76
CA SER A 438 2.65 18.04 12.02
C SER A 438 1.77 18.48 10.87
#